data_AF-A0A851JAF0-F1
#
_entry.id   AF-A0A851JAF0-F1
#
_cell.length_a   1.000
_cell.length_b   1.000
_cell.length_c   1.000
_cell.angle_alpha   90.00
_cell.angle_beta   90.00
_cell.angle_gamma   90.00
#
_symmetry.space_group_name_H-M   'P 1'
#
loop_
_entity.id
_entity.type
_entity.pdbx_description
1 polymer ?
#
loop_
_entity_poly.entity_id
_entity_poly.type
_entity_poly.pdbx_seq_one_letter_code
_entity_poly.pdbx_strand_id
1 'polypeptide(L)' 'QVCPGVTPPTGAVKVTPGHSPQDLALARAHGLPLLSVIADDGTLRPPGGGWLQ' A
#
# COMPACT_ATOMS: atom_id res chain seq x y z
N GLN A 1 19.80 13.65 -6.87
CA GLN A 1 21.08 13.02 -7.26
C GLN A 1 20.79 11.54 -7.50
N VAL A 2 21.03 11.03 -8.70
CA VAL A 2 20.87 9.59 -9.01
C VAL A 2 22.14 8.87 -8.54
N CYS A 3 21.99 7.79 -7.77
CA CYS A 3 23.13 6.96 -7.37
C CYS A 3 23.68 6.23 -8.61
N PRO A 4 24.97 6.39 -8.98
CA PRO A 4 25.55 5.67 -10.11
C PRO A 4 25.43 4.15 -9.92
N GLY A 5 25.00 3.43 -10.97
CA GLY A 5 24.85 1.98 -10.94
C GLY A 5 23.51 1.45 -10.40
N VAL A 6 22.59 2.33 -9.98
CA VAL A 6 21.24 1.93 -9.58
C VAL A 6 20.27 2.16 -10.74
N THR A 7 19.58 1.11 -11.16
CA THR A 7 18.47 1.22 -12.12
C THR A 7 17.37 2.09 -11.52
N PRO A 8 16.82 3.06 -12.27
CA PRO A 8 15.70 3.85 -11.78
C PRO A 8 14.50 2.96 -11.43
N PRO A 9 13.64 3.37 -10.48
CA PRO A 9 12.42 2.64 -10.17
C PRO A 9 11.51 2.56 -11.40
N THR A 10 10.56 1.63 -11.39
CA THR A 10 9.67 1.32 -12.52
C THR A 10 8.78 2.49 -12.97
N GLY A 11 8.72 3.58 -12.20
CA GLY A 11 7.80 4.69 -12.42
C GLY A 11 6.36 4.40 -11.97
N ALA A 12 6.07 3.20 -11.47
CA ALA A 12 4.78 2.80 -10.92
C ALA A 12 4.89 2.47 -9.43
N VAL A 13 3.90 2.89 -8.65
CA VAL A 13 3.83 2.68 -7.19
C VAL A 13 2.52 2.00 -6.83
N LYS A 14 2.53 1.22 -5.73
CA LYS A 14 1.30 0.64 -5.16
C LYS A 14 0.38 1.73 -4.63
N VAL A 15 -0.92 1.43 -4.53
CA VAL A 15 -1.90 2.27 -3.83
C VAL A 15 -2.55 1.45 -2.73
N THR A 16 -2.38 1.88 -1.48
CA THR A 16 -2.82 1.20 -0.25
C THR A 16 -3.62 2.17 0.65
N PRO A 17 -4.90 2.40 0.35
CA PRO A 17 -5.68 3.48 0.96
C PRO A 17 -5.83 3.37 2.48
N GLY A 18 -5.80 2.15 3.03
CA GLY A 18 -5.84 1.91 4.47
C GLY A 18 -4.53 2.19 5.21
N HIS A 19 -3.44 2.53 4.51
CA HIS A 19 -2.09 2.58 5.09
C HIS A 19 -1.25 3.79 4.67
N SER A 20 -1.79 4.69 3.84
CA SER A 20 -1.10 5.89 3.35
C SER A 20 -2.11 7.03 3.12
N PRO A 21 -1.88 8.23 3.69
CA PRO A 21 -2.75 9.39 3.45
C PRO A 21 -2.80 9.82 1.99
N GLN A 22 -1.69 9.70 1.25
CA GLN A 22 -1.62 10.03 -0.17
C GLN A 22 -2.46 9.05 -0.99
N ASP A 23 -2.38 7.76 -0.65
CA ASP A 23 -3.15 6.71 -1.32
C ASP A 23 -4.65 6.85 -1.02
N LEU A 24 -5.00 7.29 0.19
CA LEU A 24 -6.38 7.58 0.55
C LEU A 24 -6.97 8.71 -0.30
N ALA A 25 -6.22 9.80 -0.52
CA ALA A 25 -6.67 10.91 -1.37
C ALA A 25 -6.87 10.46 -2.82
N LEU A 26 -5.92 9.69 -3.36
CA LEU A 26 -6.00 9.12 -4.70
C LEU A 26 -7.20 8.16 -4.82
N ALA A 27 -7.39 7.27 -3.85
CA ALA A 27 -8.51 6.34 -3.82
C ALA A 27 -9.86 7.04 -3.83
N ARG A 28 -10.02 8.14 -3.08
CA ARG A 28 -11.23 8.96 -3.10
C ARG A 28 -11.49 9.59 -4.47
N ALA A 29 -10.45 10.10 -5.12
CA ALA A 29 -10.57 10.68 -6.46
C ALA A 29 -10.95 9.65 -7.53
N HIS A 30 -10.60 8.37 -7.34
CA HIS A 30 -10.83 7.29 -8.29
C HIS A 30 -11.91 6.27 -7.86
N GLY A 31 -12.61 6.51 -6.75
CA GLY A 31 -13.66 5.61 -6.25
C GLY A 31 -13.16 4.22 -5.82
N LEU A 32 -11.91 4.10 -5.36
CA LEU A 32 -11.35 2.83 -4.89
C LEU A 32 -11.86 2.47 -3.47
N PRO A 33 -12.06 1.19 -3.16
CA PRO A 33 -12.48 0.75 -1.83
C PRO A 33 -11.39 1.01 -0.78
N LEU A 34 -11.82 1.33 0.44
CA LEU A 34 -10.93 1.41 1.59
C LEU A 34 -10.78 0.02 2.22
N LEU A 35 -9.59 -0.56 2.10
CA LEU A 35 -9.23 -1.84 2.71
C LEU A 35 -8.02 -1.65 3.63
N SER A 36 -8.12 -2.20 4.84
CA SER A 36 -6.99 -2.36 5.76
C SER A 36 -6.84 -3.83 6.13
N VAL A 37 -5.62 -4.34 6.11
CA VAL A 37 -5.28 -5.72 6.52
C VAL A 37 -4.49 -5.78 7.81
N ILE A 38 -4.11 -4.62 8.36
CA ILE A 38 -3.37 -4.49 9.62
C ILE A 38 -4.31 -3.85 10.63
N ALA A 39 -4.51 -4.52 11.75
CA ALA A 39 -5.30 -4.01 12.86
C ALA A 39 -4.51 -3.05 13.75
N ASP A 40 -5.21 -2.36 14.64
CA ASP A 40 -4.61 -1.39 15.57
C ASP A 40 -3.58 -2.03 16.51
N ASP A 41 -3.71 -3.33 16.79
CA ASP A 41 -2.76 -4.12 17.57
C ASP A 41 -1.55 -4.62 16.73
N GLY A 42 -1.47 -4.24 15.46
CA GLY A 42 -0.42 -4.63 14.52
C GLY A 42 -0.59 -6.03 13.92
N THR A 43 -1.64 -6.77 14.27
CA THR A 43 -1.89 -8.11 13.73
C THR A 43 -2.50 -8.05 12.32
N LEU A 44 -2.25 -9.09 11.51
CA LEU A 44 -2.93 -9.26 10.24
C LEU A 44 -4.38 -9.72 10.47
N ARG A 45 -5.35 -9.04 9.85
CA ARG A 45 -6.77 -9.44 9.83
C ARG A 45 -7.23 -9.81 8.42
N PRO A 46 -8.29 -10.63 8.28
CA PRO A 46 -8.88 -10.93 6.98
C PRO A 46 -9.17 -9.66 6.18
N PRO A 47 -8.88 -9.62 4.86
CA PRO A 47 -8.42 -10.73 4.01
C PRO A 47 -6.89 -10.97 3.99
N GLY A 48 -6.09 -10.28 4.81
CA GLY A 48 -4.62 -10.39 4.81
C GLY A 48 -4.03 -11.64 5.47
N GLY A 49 -4.86 -12.51 6.05
CA GLY A 49 -4.42 -13.76 6.69
C GLY A 49 -4.17 -14.90 5.69
N GLY A 50 -3.53 -15.98 6.15
CA GLY A 50 -3.39 -17.23 5.39
C GLY A 50 -2.12 -17.38 4.54
N TRP A 51 -1.24 -16.38 4.51
CA TRP A 51 0.01 -16.42 3.72
C TRP A 51 1.23 -17.00 4.46
N LEU A 52 1.18 -17.14 5.79
CA LEU A 52 2.29 -17.64 6.63
C LEU A 52 2.14 -19.13 7.01
N GLN A 53 1.73 -19.98 6.07
CA GLN A 53 1.86 -21.44 6.25
C GLN A 53 3.31 -21.86 6.04
#